data_AF-A0A1F3KB58-F1
#
_entry.id   AF-A0A1F3KB58-F1
#
_cell.length_a   1.000
_cell.length_b   1.000
_cell.length_c   1.000
_cell.angle_alpha   90.00
_cell.angle_beta   90.00
_cell.angle_gamma   90.00
#
_symmetry.space_group_name_H-M   'P 1'
#
loop_
_entity.id
_entity.type
_entity.pdbx_description
1 polymer ?
#
loop_
_entity_poly.entity_id
_entity_poly.type
_entity_poly.pdbx_seq_one_letter_code
_entity_poly.pdbx_strand_id
1 'polypeptide(L)'
;MALVLTASTAVSAQGWRDEISSNYFYIRLAANAVQYWDLPGRHPQTANKNIQFQIWQKDDDPYERTFIFPSINGSQNFAIKNKAGYVVDVSGKTDLNPKEKLQQKTGKKFKMKRDNGAQIQTWTLDGGVPEWQQWRLIIVDKNTVMFENVFTGKAIDVTGGNIYQNGTKLQSYNRNNSDSQKFVLEYADGPRKGQLLSFE
;
A
#
# COMPACT_ATOMS: atom_id res chain seq x y z
N MET A 1 51.94 1.76 -9.08
CA MET A 1 50.72 2.58 -9.11
C MET A 1 49.56 1.62 -9.31
N ALA A 2 48.92 1.19 -8.23
CA ALA A 2 47.87 0.17 -8.28
C ALA A 2 46.51 0.87 -8.39
N LEU A 3 45.75 0.52 -9.42
CA LEU A 3 44.41 1.01 -9.70
C LEU A 3 43.46 0.45 -8.62
N VAL A 4 43.00 1.29 -7.71
CA VAL A 4 41.91 0.94 -6.79
C VAL A 4 40.61 0.98 -7.60
N LEU A 5 40.08 -0.19 -7.94
CA LEU A 5 38.73 -0.34 -8.46
C LEU A 5 37.74 0.02 -7.35
N THR A 6 37.09 1.17 -7.48
CA THR A 6 36.01 1.62 -6.60
C THR A 6 34.80 0.70 -6.76
N ALA A 7 34.60 -0.23 -5.82
CA ALA A 7 33.30 -0.85 -5.60
C ALA A 7 32.44 0.13 -4.78
N SER A 8 31.72 1.05 -5.42
CA SER A 8 30.82 1.95 -4.68
C SER A 8 29.57 2.41 -5.41
N THR A 9 29.01 1.58 -6.31
CA THR A 9 27.73 1.94 -6.97
C THR A 9 26.62 0.91 -6.80
N ALA A 10 26.85 -0.22 -6.11
CA ALA A 10 25.83 -1.24 -5.88
C ALA A 10 25.17 -1.20 -4.48
N VAL A 11 25.77 -0.51 -3.49
CA VAL A 11 25.24 -0.45 -2.11
C VAL A 11 24.16 0.63 -1.92
N SER A 12 24.11 1.66 -2.78
CA SER A 12 23.16 2.77 -2.62
C SER A 12 21.73 2.46 -3.07
N ALA A 13 21.51 1.63 -4.10
CA ALA A 13 20.18 1.45 -4.69
C ALA A 13 19.19 0.58 -3.88
N GLN A 14 19.64 -0.04 -2.78
CA GLN A 14 18.86 -1.06 -2.04
C GLN A 14 18.65 -0.72 -0.56
N GLY A 15 19.29 0.32 -0.01
CA GLY A 15 19.21 0.63 1.43
C GLY A 15 17.78 0.90 1.90
N TRP A 16 16.98 1.63 1.11
CA TRP A 16 15.59 1.91 1.46
C TRP A 16 14.71 0.65 1.53
N ARG A 17 15.07 -0.44 0.83
CA ARG A 17 14.29 -1.69 0.88
C ARG A 17 14.44 -2.40 2.22
N ASP A 18 15.65 -2.40 2.76
CA ASP A 18 15.92 -2.94 4.09
C ASP A 18 15.23 -2.09 5.15
N GLU A 19 15.24 -0.77 4.97
CA GLU A 19 14.55 0.19 5.84
C GLU A 19 13.04 -0.07 5.89
N ILE A 20 12.35 -0.21 4.75
CA ILE A 20 10.90 -0.49 4.72
C ILE A 20 10.53 -1.89 5.20
N SER A 21 11.48 -2.82 5.12
CA SER A 21 11.29 -4.20 5.59
C SER A 21 11.56 -4.36 7.08
N SER A 22 12.18 -3.37 7.72
CA SER A 22 12.67 -3.47 9.11
C SER A 22 12.07 -2.43 10.06
N ASN A 23 11.39 -1.41 9.56
CA ASN A 23 10.76 -0.36 10.36
C ASN A 23 9.27 -0.24 10.04
N TYR A 24 8.50 0.29 10.98
CA TYR A 24 7.11 0.65 10.74
C TYR A 24 7.01 2.08 10.24
N PHE A 25 6.10 2.33 9.30
CA PHE A 25 5.87 3.63 8.69
C PHE A 25 4.39 4.02 8.78
N TYR A 26 4.14 5.29 9.01
CA TYR A 26 2.90 5.92 8.58
C TYR A 26 2.98 6.17 7.07
N ILE A 27 1.90 5.86 6.34
CA ILE A 27 1.77 6.18 4.91
C ILE A 27 0.94 7.45 4.82
N ARG A 28 1.55 8.54 4.35
CA ARG A 28 0.93 9.87 4.29
C ARG A 28 0.75 10.32 2.85
N LEU A 29 -0.32 11.05 2.55
CA LEU A 29 -0.45 11.75 1.26
C LEU A 29 0.71 12.72 1.04
N ALA A 30 1.29 12.72 -0.16
CA ALA A 30 2.39 13.63 -0.49
C ALA A 30 1.93 15.10 -0.54
N ALA A 31 0.79 15.35 -1.19
CA ALA A 31 0.20 16.68 -1.32
C ALA A 31 -0.62 17.15 -0.10
N ASN A 32 -0.75 16.30 0.94
CA ASN A 32 -1.45 16.65 2.17
C ASN A 32 -0.69 16.13 3.40
N ALA A 33 -0.06 17.05 4.12
CA ALA A 33 0.79 16.75 5.28
C ALA A 33 0.04 16.28 6.54
N VAL A 34 -1.30 16.21 6.53
CA VAL A 34 -2.08 15.76 7.69
C VAL A 34 -2.96 14.55 7.41
N GLN A 35 -2.98 14.01 6.18
CA GLN A 35 -3.82 12.87 5.82
C GLN A 35 -3.01 11.60 5.64
N TYR A 36 -3.35 10.58 6.42
CA TYR A 36 -2.65 9.31 6.50
C TYR A 36 -3.58 8.17 6.14
N TRP A 37 -3.02 7.06 5.66
CA TRP A 37 -3.78 5.81 5.59
C TRP A 37 -4.25 5.40 6.99
N ASP A 38 -5.50 4.95 7.03
CA ASP A 38 -6.24 4.68 8.24
C ASP A 38 -7.19 3.50 8.05
N LEU A 39 -7.51 2.82 9.13
CA LEU A 39 -8.63 1.90 9.22
C LEU A 39 -9.72 2.53 10.09
N PRO A 40 -10.98 2.62 9.60
CA PRO A 40 -12.06 3.25 10.35
C PRO A 40 -12.29 2.58 11.72
N GLY A 41 -12.03 3.32 12.79
CA GLY A 41 -12.16 2.86 14.17
C GLY A 41 -10.83 2.98 14.93
N ARG A 42 -10.68 2.17 15.99
CA ARG A 42 -9.44 2.03 16.77
C ARG A 42 -9.14 0.56 17.00
N HIS A 43 -7.91 0.23 17.36
CA HIS A 43 -7.55 -1.11 17.80
C HIS A 43 -8.20 -1.41 19.17
N PRO A 44 -8.68 -2.66 19.42
CA PRO A 44 -8.62 -3.85 18.57
C PRO A 44 -9.75 -3.97 17.54
N GLN A 45 -10.72 -3.05 17.51
CA GLN A 45 -11.90 -3.15 16.64
C GLN A 45 -11.53 -3.18 15.14
N THR A 46 -10.42 -2.52 14.76
CA THR A 46 -9.89 -2.48 13.39
C THR A 46 -8.97 -3.64 13.02
N ALA A 47 -8.64 -4.53 13.97
CA ALA A 47 -7.81 -5.72 13.75
C ALA A 47 -8.61 -6.88 13.12
N ASN A 48 -9.24 -6.62 11.98
CA ASN A 48 -10.11 -7.57 11.27
C ASN A 48 -9.84 -7.57 9.76
N LYS A 49 -10.22 -8.65 9.06
CA LYS A 49 -10.26 -8.68 7.59
C LYS A 49 -11.47 -7.93 7.04
N ASN A 50 -11.43 -7.56 5.76
CA ASN A 50 -12.48 -6.84 5.01
C ASN A 50 -12.73 -5.40 5.45
N ILE A 51 -11.80 -4.78 6.16
CA ILE A 51 -11.92 -3.37 6.51
C ILE A 51 -11.31 -2.56 5.38
N GLN A 52 -12.12 -1.73 4.72
CA GLN A 52 -11.63 -0.85 3.66
C GLN A 52 -10.84 0.31 4.29
N PHE A 53 -9.63 0.54 3.77
CA PHE A 53 -8.80 1.66 4.17
C PHE A 53 -9.42 3.00 3.77
N GLN A 54 -9.09 4.02 4.53
CA GLN A 54 -9.46 5.41 4.27
C GLN A 54 -8.27 6.33 4.52
N ILE A 55 -8.43 7.60 4.21
CA ILE A 55 -7.56 8.65 4.74
C ILE A 55 -8.19 9.28 5.98
N TRP A 56 -7.36 9.58 6.98
CA TRP A 56 -7.78 10.32 8.15
C TRP A 56 -6.61 11.12 8.71
N GLN A 57 -6.92 12.15 9.49
CA GLN A 57 -5.92 12.81 10.33
C GLN A 57 -5.30 11.84 11.33
N LYS A 58 -4.03 12.06 11.67
CA LYS A 58 -3.33 11.20 12.63
C LYS A 58 -3.94 11.33 14.04
N ASP A 59 -4.13 10.20 14.70
CA ASP A 59 -4.43 10.09 16.13
C ASP A 59 -3.39 9.19 16.82
N ASP A 60 -3.56 8.97 18.12
CA ASP A 60 -2.57 8.29 18.97
C ASP A 60 -2.66 6.75 18.95
N ASP A 61 -3.30 6.13 17.95
CA ASP A 61 -3.35 4.67 17.82
C ASP A 61 -2.44 4.17 16.68
N PRO A 62 -1.30 3.53 17.01
CA PRO A 62 -0.33 3.12 16.00
C PRO A 62 -0.65 1.77 15.35
N TYR A 63 -1.57 0.95 15.89
CA TYR A 63 -1.70 -0.45 15.47
C TYR A 63 -2.35 -0.63 14.08
N GLU A 64 -3.25 0.29 13.74
CA GLU A 64 -4.09 0.28 12.56
C GLU A 64 -3.57 1.19 11.44
N ARG A 65 -2.58 2.05 11.76
CA ARG A 65 -2.04 3.10 10.86
C ARG A 65 -0.55 2.95 10.51
N THR A 66 0.13 1.99 11.11
CA THR A 66 1.55 1.75 10.83
C THR A 66 1.75 0.46 10.05
N PHE A 67 2.63 0.52 9.06
CA PHE A 67 2.84 -0.53 8.09
C PHE A 67 4.32 -0.87 7.94
N ILE A 68 4.59 -2.16 7.76
CA ILE A 68 5.88 -2.70 7.38
C ILE A 68 5.75 -3.40 6.02
N PHE A 69 6.84 -3.44 5.26
CA PHE A 69 6.85 -3.89 3.87
C PHE A 69 7.75 -5.11 3.70
N PRO A 70 7.38 -6.28 4.24
CA PRO A 70 8.23 -7.47 4.12
C PRO A 70 8.38 -7.88 2.66
N SER A 71 9.63 -8.07 2.22
CA SER A 71 9.94 -8.61 0.88
C SER A 71 9.37 -10.02 0.72
N ILE A 72 8.87 -10.30 -0.48
CA ILE A 72 8.31 -11.59 -0.84
C ILE A 72 9.38 -12.40 -1.55
N ASN A 73 9.87 -13.47 -0.92
CA ASN A 73 10.81 -14.43 -1.49
C ASN A 73 12.07 -13.78 -2.10
N GLY A 74 12.61 -12.72 -1.48
CA GLY A 74 13.77 -11.98 -1.98
C GLY A 74 13.52 -11.22 -3.29
N SER A 75 12.26 -11.10 -3.72
CA SER A 75 11.87 -10.32 -4.89
C SER A 75 11.78 -8.83 -4.57
N GLN A 76 11.63 -8.04 -5.63
CA GLN A 76 11.35 -6.61 -5.53
C GLN A 76 9.93 -6.27 -5.05
N ASN A 77 9.07 -7.29 -4.89
CA ASN A 77 7.68 -7.13 -4.45
C ASN A 77 7.58 -7.25 -2.93
N PHE A 78 6.61 -6.56 -2.37
CA PHE A 78 6.35 -6.53 -0.93
C PHE A 78 4.90 -6.88 -0.64
N ALA A 79 4.65 -7.47 0.53
CA ALA A 79 3.35 -7.28 1.16
C ALA A 79 3.37 -5.92 1.88
N ILE A 80 2.20 -5.32 2.12
CA ILE A 80 2.08 -4.17 3.02
C ILE A 80 1.29 -4.66 4.22
N LYS A 81 1.93 -4.75 5.39
CA LYS A 81 1.37 -5.40 6.58
C LYS A 81 1.23 -4.40 7.71
N ASN A 82 0.06 -4.31 8.31
CA ASN A 82 -0.13 -3.50 9.50
C ASN A 82 0.33 -4.24 10.78
N LYS A 83 0.50 -3.51 11.87
CA LYS A 83 0.98 -4.06 13.14
C LYS A 83 0.01 -5.08 13.76
N ALA A 84 -1.28 -5.00 13.42
CA ALA A 84 -2.30 -5.99 13.80
C ALA A 84 -2.20 -7.33 13.03
N GLY A 85 -1.34 -7.44 12.02
CA GLY A 85 -1.05 -8.69 11.32
C GLY A 85 -1.73 -8.85 9.96
N TYR A 86 -2.55 -7.89 9.53
CA TYR A 86 -3.29 -7.93 8.27
C TYR A 86 -2.51 -7.28 7.15
N VAL A 87 -2.74 -7.76 5.92
CA VAL A 87 -2.11 -7.23 4.71
C VAL A 87 -3.09 -6.41 3.89
N VAL A 88 -2.54 -5.51 3.07
CA VAL A 88 -3.29 -4.74 2.08
C VAL A 88 -3.64 -5.62 0.87
N ASP A 89 -4.93 -5.73 0.58
CA ASP A 89 -5.54 -6.53 -0.47
C ASP A 89 -6.39 -5.67 -1.42
N VAL A 90 -6.38 -6.01 -2.72
CA VAL A 90 -7.37 -5.51 -3.66
C VAL A 90 -8.61 -6.40 -3.61
N SER A 91 -9.74 -5.89 -3.13
CA SER A 91 -10.99 -6.66 -2.98
C SER A 91 -11.57 -7.14 -4.32
N GLY A 92 -12.43 -8.17 -4.25
CA GLY A 92 -13.18 -8.69 -5.40
C GLY A 92 -12.67 -10.03 -5.93
N LYS A 93 -13.27 -10.49 -7.02
CA LYS A 93 -12.92 -11.76 -7.68
C LYS A 93 -11.81 -11.57 -8.71
N THR A 94 -10.97 -12.59 -8.89
CA THR A 94 -10.07 -12.67 -10.05
C THR A 94 -10.85 -13.08 -11.30
N ASP A 95 -11.72 -14.08 -11.15
CA ASP A 95 -12.51 -14.67 -12.22
C ASP A 95 -13.92 -15.06 -11.74
N LEU A 96 -14.84 -15.19 -12.70
CA LEU A 96 -16.18 -15.70 -12.47
C LEU A 96 -16.25 -17.19 -12.78
N ASN A 97 -16.92 -17.96 -11.93
CA ASN A 97 -17.23 -19.37 -12.23
C ASN A 97 -18.34 -19.47 -13.31
N PRO A 98 -18.58 -20.65 -13.93
CA PRO A 98 -19.57 -20.79 -15.00
C PRO A 98 -20.98 -20.31 -14.65
N LYS A 99 -21.45 -20.56 -13.42
CA LYS A 99 -22.75 -20.09 -12.94
C LYS A 99 -22.79 -18.57 -12.82
N GLU A 100 -21.73 -17.95 -12.32
CA GLU A 100 -21.61 -16.50 -12.21
C GLU A 100 -21.55 -15.83 -13.58
N LYS A 101 -20.85 -16.41 -14.56
CA LYS A 101 -20.85 -15.93 -15.95
C LYS A 101 -22.26 -15.94 -16.56
N LEU A 102 -23.08 -16.95 -16.27
CA LEU A 102 -24.49 -16.96 -16.68
C LEU A 102 -25.30 -15.86 -15.99
N GLN A 103 -25.13 -15.68 -14.68
CA GLN A 103 -25.78 -14.59 -13.94
C GLN A 103 -25.35 -13.20 -14.41
N GLN A 104 -24.10 -13.05 -14.86
CA GLN A 104 -23.62 -11.79 -15.41
C GLN A 104 -24.36 -11.41 -16.70
N LYS A 105 -24.67 -12.38 -17.56
CA LYS A 105 -25.47 -12.17 -18.78
C LYS A 105 -26.89 -11.73 -18.46
N THR A 106 -27.43 -12.07 -17.29
CA THR A 106 -28.75 -11.60 -16.82
C THR A 106 -28.68 -10.27 -16.09
N GLY A 107 -27.56 -9.54 -16.16
CA GLY A 107 -27.38 -8.21 -15.57
C GLY A 107 -26.84 -8.18 -14.14
N LYS A 108 -26.54 -9.34 -13.52
CA LYS A 108 -25.91 -9.35 -12.19
C LYS A 108 -24.49 -8.83 -12.27
N LYS A 109 -24.17 -7.80 -11.47
CA LYS A 109 -22.81 -7.26 -11.36
C LYS A 109 -22.00 -8.01 -10.31
N PHE A 110 -20.72 -8.17 -10.57
CA PHE A 110 -19.74 -8.75 -9.65
C PHE A 110 -18.60 -7.76 -9.47
N LYS A 111 -18.09 -7.61 -8.25
CA LYS A 111 -16.90 -6.80 -7.98
C LYS A 111 -15.66 -7.59 -8.40
N MET A 112 -14.92 -7.11 -9.38
CA MET A 112 -13.69 -7.74 -9.85
C MET A 112 -12.48 -6.98 -9.33
N LYS A 113 -11.39 -7.69 -9.03
CA LYS A 113 -10.12 -7.05 -8.60
C LYS A 113 -9.56 -6.11 -9.67
N ARG A 114 -9.83 -6.40 -10.95
CA ARG A 114 -9.35 -5.62 -12.10
C ARG A 114 -10.21 -4.39 -12.42
N ASP A 115 -11.32 -4.18 -11.72
CA ASP A 115 -12.15 -2.99 -11.92
C ASP A 115 -11.49 -1.76 -11.28
N ASN A 116 -11.64 -0.60 -11.92
CA ASN A 116 -11.38 0.66 -11.23
C ASN A 116 -12.42 0.83 -10.12
N GLY A 117 -11.96 1.25 -8.94
CA GLY A 117 -12.82 1.38 -7.75
C GLY A 117 -12.91 0.13 -6.90
N ALA A 118 -12.18 -0.96 -7.23
CA ALA A 118 -12.05 -2.09 -6.32
C ALA A 118 -11.47 -1.61 -4.98
N GLN A 119 -12.06 -2.03 -3.86
CA GLN A 119 -11.68 -1.53 -2.53
C GLN A 119 -10.26 -1.99 -2.19
N ILE A 120 -9.48 -1.10 -1.57
CA ILE A 120 -8.24 -1.46 -0.88
C ILE A 120 -8.62 -1.79 0.57
N GLN A 121 -8.36 -3.01 0.99
CA GLN A 121 -8.87 -3.53 2.27
C GLN A 121 -7.83 -4.37 3.02
N THR A 122 -8.10 -4.64 4.31
CA THR A 122 -7.35 -5.62 5.09
C THR A 122 -7.74 -7.04 4.71
N TRP A 123 -6.75 -7.94 4.69
CA TRP A 123 -6.99 -9.38 4.55
C TRP A 123 -5.95 -10.20 5.34
N THR A 124 -6.25 -11.48 5.57
CA THR A 124 -5.35 -12.41 6.26
C THR A 124 -4.22 -12.89 5.35
N LEU A 125 -3.05 -13.16 5.91
CA LEU A 125 -1.92 -13.74 5.17
C LEU A 125 -1.94 -15.27 5.35
N ASP A 126 -2.85 -15.97 4.66
CA ASP A 126 -3.00 -17.42 4.80
C ASP A 126 -2.37 -18.14 3.59
N GLY A 127 -1.34 -18.96 3.83
CA GLY A 127 -0.81 -19.90 2.83
C GLY A 127 0.05 -19.30 1.70
N GLY A 128 0.52 -18.06 1.84
CA GLY A 128 1.36 -17.35 0.87
C GLY A 128 0.89 -15.92 0.62
N VAL A 129 1.59 -15.18 -0.24
CA VAL A 129 1.19 -13.82 -0.65
C VAL A 129 0.74 -13.84 -2.11
N PRO A 130 -0.57 -13.97 -2.42
CA PRO A 130 -1.04 -13.96 -3.80
C PRO A 130 -0.82 -12.59 -4.47
N GLU A 131 -0.73 -12.54 -5.80
CA GLU A 131 -0.34 -11.34 -6.57
C GLU A 131 -1.21 -10.08 -6.29
N TRP A 132 -2.47 -10.25 -5.88
CA TRP A 132 -3.36 -9.14 -5.51
C TRP A 132 -3.12 -8.57 -4.09
N GLN A 133 -2.20 -9.17 -3.34
CA GLN A 133 -1.65 -8.68 -2.07
C GLN A 133 -0.17 -8.31 -2.19
N GLN A 134 0.41 -8.46 -3.39
CA GLN A 134 1.78 -8.03 -3.68
C GLN A 134 1.78 -6.64 -4.29
N TRP A 135 2.75 -5.85 -3.86
CA TRP A 135 2.88 -4.44 -4.21
C TRP A 135 4.29 -4.13 -4.68
N ARG A 136 4.39 -3.22 -5.65
CA ARG A 136 5.63 -2.58 -6.10
C ARG A 136 5.60 -1.10 -5.71
N LEU A 137 6.74 -0.60 -5.28
CA LEU A 137 6.94 0.84 -5.11
C LEU A 137 7.41 1.44 -6.42
N ILE A 138 6.67 2.42 -6.94
CA ILE A 138 7.11 3.27 -8.04
C ILE A 138 7.62 4.56 -7.43
N ILE A 139 8.94 4.72 -7.39
CA ILE A 139 9.61 5.92 -6.88
C ILE A 139 9.31 7.07 -7.84
N VAL A 140 8.71 8.14 -7.32
CA VAL A 140 8.35 9.35 -8.08
C VAL A 140 9.46 10.39 -7.96
N ASP A 141 9.98 10.58 -6.75
CA ASP A 141 11.10 11.46 -6.43
C ASP A 141 11.78 10.98 -5.13
N LYS A 142 12.64 11.82 -4.54
CA LYS A 142 13.40 11.52 -3.32
C LYS A 142 12.56 10.97 -2.17
N ASN A 143 11.34 11.45 -1.95
CA ASN A 143 10.51 11.03 -0.80
C ASN A 143 9.14 10.51 -1.21
N THR A 144 8.75 10.66 -2.48
CA THR A 144 7.42 10.35 -2.98
C THR A 144 7.39 9.01 -3.72
N VAL A 145 6.34 8.24 -3.47
CA VAL A 145 6.12 6.92 -4.04
C VAL A 145 4.66 6.72 -4.45
N MET A 146 4.42 5.83 -5.41
CA MET A 146 3.11 5.22 -5.67
C MET A 146 3.17 3.72 -5.37
N PHE A 147 2.08 3.14 -4.85
CA PHE A 147 1.95 1.70 -4.64
C PHE A 147 1.20 1.08 -5.80
N GLU A 148 1.86 0.22 -6.57
CA GLU A 148 1.27 -0.48 -7.71
C GLU A 148 1.04 -1.95 -7.37
N ASN A 149 -0.17 -2.45 -7.61
CA ASN A 149 -0.50 -3.84 -7.38
C ASN A 149 0.03 -4.73 -8.51
N VAL A 150 0.68 -5.85 -8.15
CA VAL A 150 1.32 -6.77 -9.11
C VAL A 150 0.29 -7.44 -10.03
N PHE A 151 -0.85 -7.90 -9.50
CA PHE A 151 -1.87 -8.58 -10.30
C PHE A 151 -2.55 -7.64 -11.31
N THR A 152 -2.95 -6.45 -10.86
CA THR A 152 -3.83 -5.55 -11.62
C THR A 152 -3.08 -4.50 -12.44
N GLY A 153 -1.83 -4.18 -12.07
CA GLY A 153 -1.07 -3.04 -12.63
C GLY A 153 -1.66 -1.68 -12.26
N LYS A 154 -2.54 -1.62 -11.25
CA LYS A 154 -3.22 -0.40 -10.80
C LYS A 154 -2.57 0.17 -9.55
N ALA A 155 -2.75 1.48 -9.34
CA ALA A 155 -2.27 2.17 -8.16
C ALA A 155 -3.29 2.17 -7.03
N ILE A 156 -2.81 2.30 -5.78
CA ILE A 156 -3.67 2.74 -4.68
C ILE A 156 -3.99 4.22 -4.86
N ASP A 157 -5.26 4.55 -4.73
CA ASP A 157 -5.83 5.86 -5.06
C ASP A 157 -6.83 6.31 -3.98
N VAL A 158 -6.81 7.60 -3.65
CA VAL A 158 -7.85 8.24 -2.83
C VAL A 158 -9.06 8.56 -3.70
N THR A 159 -10.21 7.94 -3.39
CA THR A 159 -11.40 8.00 -4.24
C THR A 159 -11.82 9.42 -4.59
N GLY A 160 -11.95 9.67 -5.89
CA GLY A 160 -12.42 10.95 -6.43
C GLY A 160 -11.43 12.11 -6.28
N GLY A 161 -10.21 11.85 -5.85
CA GLY A 161 -9.22 12.91 -5.59
C GLY A 161 -9.50 13.73 -4.33
N ASN A 162 -10.38 13.26 -3.43
CA ASN A 162 -10.79 13.99 -2.22
C ASN A 162 -9.73 13.94 -1.11
N ILE A 163 -8.49 14.32 -1.42
CA ILE A 163 -7.31 14.21 -0.54
C ILE A 163 -7.33 15.11 0.70
N TYR A 164 -8.36 15.94 0.88
CA TYR A 164 -8.54 16.83 2.03
C TYR A 164 -9.72 16.43 2.93
N GLN A 165 -10.41 15.32 2.63
CA GLN A 165 -11.62 14.90 3.35
C GLN A 165 -11.35 13.64 4.17
N ASN A 166 -11.41 13.77 5.49
CA ASN A 166 -11.39 12.65 6.43
C ASN A 166 -12.45 11.60 6.04
N GLY A 167 -12.04 10.33 6.04
CA GLY A 167 -12.92 9.19 5.77
C GLY A 167 -13.02 8.83 4.28
N THR A 168 -12.40 9.60 3.40
CA THR A 168 -12.34 9.25 1.97
C THR A 168 -11.65 7.91 1.80
N LYS A 169 -12.31 7.00 1.09
CA LYS A 169 -11.84 5.62 0.94
C LYS A 169 -10.66 5.50 -0.02
N LEU A 170 -9.83 4.49 0.23
CA LEU A 170 -8.83 4.04 -0.72
C LEU A 170 -9.43 3.01 -1.68
N GLN A 171 -9.04 3.12 -2.94
CA GLN A 171 -9.45 2.25 -4.04
C GLN A 171 -8.27 1.88 -4.94
N SER A 172 -8.43 0.81 -5.70
CA SER A 172 -7.55 0.47 -6.82
C SER A 172 -8.02 1.23 -8.05
N TYR A 173 -7.11 1.97 -8.69
CA TYR A 173 -7.44 2.75 -9.87
C TYR A 173 -6.30 2.75 -10.89
N ASN A 174 -6.65 2.91 -12.16
CA ASN A 174 -5.64 3.11 -13.20
C ASN A 174 -4.66 4.21 -12.78
N ARG A 175 -3.37 3.94 -12.93
CA ARG A 175 -2.34 4.94 -12.65
C ARG A 175 -2.55 6.15 -13.55
N ASN A 176 -2.71 7.32 -12.95
CA ASN A 176 -2.91 8.59 -13.62
C ASN A 176 -1.96 9.69 -13.13
N ASN A 177 -1.03 9.35 -12.21
CA ASN A 177 -0.01 10.24 -11.65
C ASN A 177 -0.56 11.49 -10.94
N SER A 178 -1.84 11.48 -10.57
CA SER A 178 -2.44 12.55 -9.76
C SER A 178 -1.98 12.46 -8.30
N ASP A 179 -2.25 13.51 -7.54
CA ASP A 179 -1.85 13.58 -6.13
C ASP A 179 -2.63 12.60 -5.23
N SER A 180 -3.76 12.06 -5.70
CA SER A 180 -4.49 10.99 -5.01
C SER A 180 -3.76 9.64 -5.00
N GLN A 181 -2.69 9.51 -5.78
CA GLN A 181 -1.92 8.26 -5.92
C GLN A 181 -0.52 8.37 -5.31
N LYS A 182 -0.12 9.55 -4.82
CA LYS A 182 1.24 9.85 -4.35
C LYS A 182 1.29 9.92 -2.83
N PHE A 183 2.22 9.16 -2.27
CA PHE A 183 2.40 9.04 -0.84
C PHE A 183 3.86 9.21 -0.45
N VAL A 184 4.09 9.49 0.83
CA VAL A 184 5.41 9.46 1.46
C VAL A 184 5.38 8.49 2.65
N LEU A 185 6.54 7.96 3.01
CA LEU A 185 6.71 7.08 4.16
C LEU A 185 7.35 7.85 5.31
N GLU A 186 6.62 8.01 6.42
CA GLU A 186 7.09 8.65 7.65
C GLU A 186 7.42 7.57 8.70
N TYR A 187 8.65 7.53 9.20
CA TYR A 187 9.05 6.55 10.23
C TYR A 187 8.15 6.67 11.46
N ALA A 188 7.55 5.56 11.88
CA ALA A 188 6.61 5.53 13.01
C ALA A 188 7.30 5.36 14.37
N ASP A 189 8.48 4.75 14.38
CA ASP A 189 9.26 4.43 15.56
C ASP A 189 10.77 4.62 15.35
N GLY A 190 11.55 4.31 16.38
CA GLY A 190 13.01 4.40 16.34
C GLY A 190 13.58 5.83 16.33
N PRO A 191 14.90 5.98 16.13
CA PRO A 191 15.59 7.27 16.18
C PRO A 191 15.20 8.22 15.03
N ARG A 192 14.61 7.70 13.96
CA ARG A 192 14.13 8.47 12.80
C ARG A 192 12.65 8.81 12.88
N LYS A 193 11.95 8.49 13.98
CA LYS A 193 10.51 8.74 14.14
C LYS A 193 10.14 10.16 13.70
N GLY A 194 9.15 10.28 12.82
CA GLY A 194 8.65 11.54 12.25
C GLY A 194 9.43 12.06 11.04
N GLN A 195 10.58 11.47 10.70
CA GLN A 195 11.31 11.78 9.48
C GLN A 195 10.72 11.03 8.27
N LEU A 196 10.90 11.58 7.07
CA LEU A 196 10.52 10.91 5.83
C LEU A 196 11.65 10.01 5.33
N LEU A 197 11.29 8.81 4.83
CA LEU A 197 12.22 7.95 4.12
C LEU A 197 12.68 8.63 2.82
N SER A 198 13.98 8.58 2.55
CA SER A 198 14.58 8.94 1.27
C SER A 198 14.77 7.69 0.41
N PHE A 199 14.41 7.74 -0.86
CA PHE A 199 14.55 6.66 -1.85
C PHE A 199 15.83 6.76 -2.71
N GLU A 200 16.67 7.75 -2.42
CA GLU A 200 18.03 7.92 -2.98
C GLU A 200 19.05 6.90 -2.41
#